data_AF-A0A6B0WDQ6-F1
#
_entry.id   AF-A0A6B0WDQ6-F1
#
_cell.length_a   1.000
_cell.length_b   1.000
_cell.length_c   1.000
_cell.angle_alpha   90.00
_cell.angle_beta   90.00
_cell.angle_gamma   90.00
#
_symmetry.space_group_name_H-M   'P 1'
#
loop_
_entity.id
_entity.type
_entity.pdbx_description
1 polymer ?
#
loop_
_entity_poly.entity_id
_entity_poly.type
_entity_poly.pdbx_seq_one_letter_code
_entity_poly.pdbx_strand_id
1 'polypeptide(L)'
;MVVKDVVILGSAMADHPFTMEQHPGDVRAYDVRTGALRWTWSPIPRAGEPGVETWLDDSWEYSGMSNVWTMFSADLELGYVYLPTGAPTNDMYGGHRPGNNLYANSLVCVDAETGERVWHFQMVHHDLWDYDNNVAPILMDVTVDGREIKAVVQLTKQAMAYTFDRVTGEPVWPIVEREVPGSNTPGEWISPTQPFPTRPLPFDRHGIGIDDLIDFTPELRAEAIEIVEPYILGEIFTPPSIRGEDATDTKGTLQLPGSVGGAEWGGAGFDPETGMLYVPSVTGAFAADLTPGNPDRMNVRYTRGTRAFPNGPEGLPLTKPPYGRITAIDMNTGEHVWMVPNGDGPRNHPAIAHLDLPPLGQPGRSMTLLTKTLLFVSEGDPVMVRTPPGAGPDAGRKFRAFDKESGDVVWETEFPAGTNGSPITYMHEGRQYIVLPIGSLRHPGEWVALALP
;
A
#
# COMPACT_ATOMS: atom_id res chain seq x y z
N MET A 1 -3.43 19.62 -0.51
CA MET A 1 -4.87 19.64 -0.87
C MET A 1 -5.46 21.01 -0.59
N VAL A 2 -6.47 21.47 -1.33
CA VAL A 2 -7.20 22.72 -1.03
C VAL A 2 -8.64 22.37 -0.68
N VAL A 3 -9.10 22.82 0.48
CA VAL A 3 -10.50 22.68 0.94
C VAL A 3 -10.97 24.06 1.36
N LYS A 4 -11.99 24.61 0.70
CA LYS A 4 -12.42 26.01 0.93
C LYS A 4 -11.23 26.98 0.82
N ASP A 5 -10.94 27.76 1.86
CA ASP A 5 -9.84 28.73 1.93
C ASP A 5 -8.56 28.20 2.62
N VAL A 6 -8.44 26.88 2.81
CA VAL A 6 -7.27 26.25 3.45
C VAL A 6 -6.52 25.30 2.53
N VAL A 7 -5.20 25.45 2.51
CA VAL A 7 -4.23 24.54 1.87
C VAL A 7 -3.66 23.64 2.96
N ILE A 8 -3.88 22.33 2.83
CA ILE A 8 -3.41 21.31 3.78
C ILE A 8 -2.23 20.55 3.17
N LEU A 9 -1.16 20.41 3.94
CA LEU A 9 0.10 19.79 3.56
C LEU A 9 0.50 18.73 4.58
N GLY A 10 0.96 17.59 4.06
CA GLY A 10 1.56 16.52 4.84
C GLY A 10 3.08 16.60 4.76
N SER A 11 3.74 15.46 4.96
CA SER A 11 5.20 15.37 4.91
C SER A 11 5.65 14.00 4.44
N ALA A 12 6.81 13.94 3.81
CA ALA A 12 7.53 12.70 3.52
C ALA A 12 8.80 12.69 4.37
N MET A 13 9.06 11.57 5.04
CA MET A 13 10.13 11.41 6.03
C MET A 13 10.97 10.17 5.69
N ALA A 14 12.16 10.06 6.29
CA ALA A 14 13.11 9.01 5.92
C ALA A 14 13.05 7.80 6.85
N ASP A 15 12.46 6.72 6.36
CA ASP A 15 12.27 5.37 6.93
C ASP A 15 13.51 4.61 7.47
N HIS A 16 14.68 5.25 7.56
CA HIS A 16 15.94 4.64 8.03
C HIS A 16 16.71 5.61 8.90
N PRO A 17 16.13 5.97 10.05
CA PRO A 17 16.82 6.86 10.95
C PRO A 17 18.12 6.21 11.45
N PHE A 18 19.12 7.05 11.72
CA PHE A 18 20.28 6.64 12.52
C PHE A 18 19.98 6.80 14.03
N THR A 19 18.92 7.53 14.37
CA THR A 19 18.57 7.91 15.74
C THR A 19 17.15 7.50 16.12
N MET A 20 16.94 7.07 17.36
CA MET A 20 15.59 6.81 17.88
C MET A 20 14.76 8.09 17.99
N GLU A 21 15.40 9.23 18.19
CA GLU A 21 14.77 10.55 18.19
C GLU A 21 14.43 10.97 16.74
N GLN A 22 13.16 11.27 16.48
CA GLN A 22 12.66 11.75 15.20
C GLN A 22 11.60 12.84 15.37
N HIS A 23 11.38 13.62 14.32
CA HIS A 23 10.32 14.62 14.31
C HIS A 23 8.96 13.99 13.99
N PRO A 24 7.86 14.47 14.62
CA PRO A 24 6.51 14.07 14.23
C PRO A 24 6.18 14.47 12.78
N GLY A 25 5.37 13.63 12.14
CA GLY A 25 4.83 13.82 10.80
C GLY A 25 3.69 14.82 10.72
N ASP A 26 3.88 16.01 11.30
CA ASP A 26 2.86 17.05 11.42
C ASP A 26 2.16 17.36 10.07
N VAL A 27 0.83 17.40 10.11
CA VAL A 27 0.00 17.94 9.03
C VAL A 27 -0.31 19.40 9.34
N ARG A 28 -0.10 20.28 8.37
CA ARG A 28 -0.26 21.73 8.55
C ARG A 28 -1.23 22.30 7.54
N ALA A 29 -2.06 23.23 8.00
CA ALA A 29 -2.92 24.00 7.12
C ALA A 29 -2.57 25.48 7.10
N TYR A 30 -2.66 26.06 5.92
CA TYR A 30 -2.33 27.44 5.65
C TYR A 30 -3.51 28.11 4.95
N ASP A 31 -3.69 29.40 5.21
CA ASP A 31 -4.60 30.23 4.44
C ASP A 31 -4.17 30.27 2.97
N VAL A 32 -5.07 29.93 2.04
CA VAL A 32 -4.75 29.80 0.61
C VAL A 32 -4.31 31.11 -0.04
N ARG A 33 -4.67 32.26 0.52
CA ARG A 33 -4.40 33.59 -0.06
C ARG A 33 -3.13 34.23 0.50
N THR A 34 -2.86 34.00 1.77
CA THR A 34 -1.79 34.68 2.52
C THR A 34 -0.63 33.78 2.88
N GLY A 35 -0.83 32.45 2.86
CA GLY A 35 0.16 31.48 3.34
C GLY A 35 0.34 31.47 4.86
N ALA A 36 -0.52 32.17 5.62
CA ALA A 36 -0.46 32.17 7.08
C ALA A 36 -0.85 30.79 7.63
N LEU A 37 -0.07 30.25 8.58
CA LEU A 37 -0.39 29.01 9.28
C LEU A 37 -1.71 29.18 10.05
N ARG A 38 -2.66 28.28 9.82
CA ARG A 38 -3.94 28.25 10.55
C ARG A 38 -3.93 27.24 11.69
N TRP A 39 -3.51 26.01 11.41
CA TRP A 39 -3.43 24.96 12.40
C TRP A 39 -2.33 23.96 12.06
N THR A 40 -1.94 23.19 13.07
CA THR A 40 -1.05 22.04 12.97
C THR A 40 -1.68 20.88 13.73
N TRP A 41 -1.80 19.74 13.08
CA TRP A 41 -2.19 18.48 13.69
C TRP A 41 -0.98 17.56 13.75
N SER A 42 -0.71 16.97 14.91
CA SER A 42 0.44 16.07 15.10
C SER A 42 -0.05 14.63 15.26
N PRO A 43 0.53 13.66 14.50
CA PRO A 43 0.17 12.26 14.63
C PRO A 43 0.75 11.60 15.90
N ILE A 44 1.74 12.24 16.52
CA ILE A 44 2.34 11.82 17.79
C ILE A 44 1.72 12.69 18.90
N PRO A 45 0.90 12.12 19.79
CA PRO A 45 0.25 12.85 20.88
C PRO A 45 1.29 13.31 21.91
N ARG A 46 0.99 14.43 22.59
CA ARG A 46 1.80 14.97 23.69
C ARG A 46 1.22 14.62 25.05
N ALA A 47 1.99 14.89 26.11
CA ALA A 47 1.52 14.74 27.49
C ALA A 47 0.12 15.34 27.71
N GLY A 48 -0.82 14.48 28.13
CA GLY A 48 -2.21 14.86 28.40
C GLY A 48 -3.15 14.86 27.19
N GLU A 49 -2.64 14.62 25.97
CA GLU A 49 -3.47 14.46 24.77
C GLU A 49 -3.98 13.02 24.61
N PRO A 50 -5.20 12.81 24.07
CA PRO A 50 -5.72 11.45 23.85
C PRO A 50 -4.83 10.63 22.92
N GLY A 51 -4.53 9.39 23.30
CA GLY A 51 -3.68 8.46 22.56
C GLY A 51 -2.26 8.36 23.11
N VAL A 52 -1.82 9.31 23.94
CA VAL A 52 -0.49 9.30 24.56
C VAL A 52 -0.26 8.06 25.43
N GLU A 53 -1.31 7.53 26.04
CA GLU A 53 -1.28 6.31 26.85
C GLU A 53 -0.90 5.05 26.06
N THR A 54 -0.98 5.11 24.73
CA THR A 54 -0.57 4.01 23.83
C THR A 54 0.91 4.04 23.47
N TRP A 55 1.64 5.06 23.92
CA TRP A 55 3.09 5.20 23.80
C TRP A 55 3.71 4.93 25.17
N LEU A 56 4.05 3.67 25.41
CA LEU A 56 4.61 3.24 26.68
C LEU A 56 6.01 3.83 26.87
N ASP A 57 6.44 3.86 28.12
CA ASP A 57 7.75 4.38 28.56
C ASP A 57 8.05 5.81 28.07
N ASP A 58 6.99 6.63 27.95
CA ASP A 58 7.05 8.00 27.43
C ASP A 58 7.72 8.12 26.07
N SER A 59 7.66 7.06 25.25
CA SER A 59 8.32 7.01 23.94
C SER A 59 7.83 8.06 22.95
N TRP A 60 6.65 8.65 23.19
CA TRP A 60 6.11 9.78 22.45
C TRP A 60 6.98 11.05 22.53
N GLU A 61 7.83 11.21 23.56
CA GLU A 61 8.69 12.39 23.72
C GLU A 61 9.77 12.52 22.63
N TYR A 62 10.16 11.40 22.03
CA TYR A 62 11.25 11.35 21.05
C TYR A 62 10.88 10.61 19.76
N SER A 63 9.86 9.77 19.76
CA SER A 63 9.41 9.08 18.55
C SER A 63 8.79 10.07 17.56
N GLY A 64 8.90 9.75 16.27
CA GLY A 64 8.44 10.61 15.19
C GLY A 64 7.81 9.86 14.03
N MET A 65 7.76 10.51 12.87
CA MET A 65 7.07 10.08 11.66
C MET A 65 5.56 9.94 11.88
N SER A 66 4.93 8.83 11.48
CA SER A 66 3.48 8.72 11.36
C SER A 66 2.87 9.78 10.44
N ASN A 67 3.65 10.22 9.44
CA ASN A 67 3.32 11.28 8.52
C ASN A 67 2.28 10.86 7.48
N VAL A 68 1.62 11.85 6.88
CA VAL A 68 0.83 11.67 5.65
C VAL A 68 1.72 12.07 4.47
N TRP A 69 2.33 11.09 3.79
CA TRP A 69 3.26 11.33 2.68
C TRP A 69 2.63 11.26 1.29
N THR A 70 1.42 10.72 1.19
CA THR A 70 0.70 10.59 -0.09
C THR A 70 -0.44 11.61 -0.19
N MET A 71 -1.63 11.16 -0.59
CA MET A 71 -2.77 11.98 -0.95
C MET A 71 -3.82 11.93 0.16
N PHE A 72 -4.45 13.08 0.38
CA PHE A 72 -5.62 13.24 1.23
C PHE A 72 -6.89 13.05 0.43
N SER A 73 -8.00 12.86 1.14
CA SER A 73 -9.34 13.07 0.60
C SER A 73 -10.13 14.02 1.49
N ALA A 74 -11.14 14.66 0.92
CA ALA A 74 -11.98 15.59 1.65
C ALA A 74 -13.45 15.50 1.21
N ASP A 75 -14.35 15.62 2.17
CA ASP A 75 -15.77 15.84 1.92
C ASP A 75 -16.04 17.35 2.05
N LEU A 76 -16.33 18.00 0.92
CA LEU A 76 -16.49 19.46 0.86
C LEU A 76 -17.80 19.92 1.51
N GLU A 77 -18.82 19.06 1.59
CA GLU A 77 -20.09 19.39 2.25
C GLU A 77 -19.92 19.36 3.77
N LEU A 78 -19.24 18.34 4.29
CA LEU A 78 -18.97 18.19 5.72
C LEU A 78 -17.85 19.13 6.19
N GLY A 79 -16.95 19.53 5.29
CA GLY A 79 -15.72 20.23 5.66
C GLY A 79 -14.68 19.32 6.31
N TYR A 80 -14.78 18.00 6.08
CA TYR A 80 -13.89 17.00 6.68
C TYR A 80 -12.76 16.61 5.76
N VAL A 81 -11.62 16.29 6.36
CA VAL A 81 -10.40 15.85 5.69
C VAL A 81 -9.95 14.54 6.32
N TYR A 82 -9.68 13.56 5.47
CA TYR A 82 -9.28 12.22 5.86
C TYR A 82 -7.79 12.04 5.62
N LEU A 83 -7.05 11.80 6.71
CA LEU A 83 -5.61 11.74 6.80
C LEU A 83 -5.16 10.28 6.94
N PRO A 84 -4.62 9.65 5.90
CA PRO A 84 -4.05 8.31 6.00
C PRO A 84 -2.61 8.41 6.54
N THR A 85 -2.39 8.07 7.82
CA THR A 85 -1.06 8.16 8.44
C THR A 85 -0.24 6.89 8.21
N GLY A 86 1.08 7.11 8.08
CA GLY A 86 2.07 6.05 7.92
C GLY A 86 2.57 5.45 9.23
N ALA A 87 3.61 4.63 9.11
CA ALA A 87 4.27 4.00 10.25
C ALA A 87 5.07 5.01 11.11
N PRO A 88 5.27 4.73 12.42
CA PRO A 88 6.17 5.50 13.25
C PRO A 88 7.61 4.99 13.11
N THR A 89 8.56 5.88 13.35
CA THR A 89 9.97 5.49 13.38
C THR A 89 10.23 4.45 14.48
N ASN A 90 10.92 3.33 14.26
CA ASN A 90 11.52 2.82 13.03
C ASN A 90 10.64 1.71 12.43
N ASP A 91 10.48 1.65 11.10
CA ASP A 91 9.46 0.87 10.42
C ASP A 91 9.59 -0.66 10.57
N MET A 92 10.76 -1.19 10.98
CA MET A 92 11.00 -2.63 11.10
C MET A 92 11.39 -3.07 12.51
N TYR A 93 11.65 -2.12 13.41
CA TYR A 93 11.98 -2.36 14.82
C TYR A 93 11.33 -1.27 15.68
N GLY A 94 10.39 -1.67 16.52
CA GLY A 94 9.60 -0.81 17.40
C GLY A 94 9.97 -0.92 18.88
N GLY A 95 10.99 -1.69 19.26
CA GLY A 95 11.40 -1.83 20.67
C GLY A 95 11.86 -0.54 21.38
N HIS A 96 12.02 0.57 20.66
CA HIS A 96 12.24 1.92 21.22
C HIS A 96 10.96 2.76 21.33
N ARG A 97 9.81 2.21 20.95
CA ARG A 97 8.50 2.85 21.01
C ARG A 97 7.41 1.86 21.44
N PRO A 98 7.55 1.22 22.62
CA PRO A 98 6.61 0.19 23.04
C PRO A 98 5.17 0.73 23.10
N GLY A 99 4.20 -0.14 22.81
CA GLY A 99 2.77 0.20 22.77
C GLY A 99 2.22 0.37 21.36
N ASN A 100 0.90 0.53 21.23
CA ASN A 100 0.21 0.55 19.93
C ASN A 100 0.52 1.78 19.08
N ASN A 101 1.13 2.83 19.64
CA ASN A 101 1.61 4.01 18.91
C ASN A 101 0.52 4.81 18.18
N LEU A 102 -0.63 5.06 18.81
CA LEU A 102 -1.71 5.86 18.23
C LEU A 102 -1.27 7.34 18.06
N TYR A 103 -1.33 7.98 16.89
CA TYR A 103 -2.19 7.76 15.72
C TYR A 103 -1.44 7.27 14.47
N ALA A 104 -0.40 6.45 14.63
CA ALA A 104 0.27 5.80 13.50
C ALA A 104 -0.65 4.81 12.77
N ASN A 105 -0.39 4.54 11.49
CA ASN A 105 -1.13 3.59 10.64
C ASN A 105 -2.65 3.72 10.76
N SER A 106 -3.14 4.95 10.87
CA SER A 106 -4.54 5.27 11.12
C SER A 106 -5.16 5.99 9.95
N LEU A 107 -6.49 5.90 9.85
CA LEU A 107 -7.28 6.89 9.13
C LEU A 107 -7.81 7.89 10.17
N VAL A 108 -7.37 9.14 10.07
CA VAL A 108 -7.79 10.21 10.98
C VAL A 108 -8.65 11.20 10.23
N CYS A 109 -9.86 11.45 10.71
CA CYS A 109 -10.73 12.51 10.19
C CYS A 109 -10.55 13.78 11.02
N VAL A 110 -10.26 14.89 10.35
CA VAL A 110 -10.16 16.22 10.97
C VAL A 110 -11.10 17.21 10.30
N ASP A 111 -11.54 18.21 11.05
CA ASP A 111 -12.17 19.39 10.47
C ASP A 111 -11.14 20.22 9.68
N ALA A 112 -11.47 20.58 8.44
CA ALA A 112 -10.52 21.24 7.53
C ALA A 112 -10.11 22.63 8.02
N GLU A 113 -10.99 23.37 8.69
CA GLU A 113 -10.76 24.77 9.07
C GLU A 113 -9.97 24.89 10.38
N THR A 114 -10.15 23.93 11.29
CA THR A 114 -9.61 23.97 12.65
C THR A 114 -8.51 22.93 12.92
N GLY A 115 -8.48 21.83 12.17
CA GLY A 115 -7.60 20.69 12.42
C GLY A 115 -8.04 19.82 13.60
N GLU A 116 -9.21 20.08 14.20
CA GLU A 116 -9.74 19.29 15.30
C GLU A 116 -10.10 17.88 14.83
N ARG A 117 -9.66 16.87 15.57
CA ARG A 117 -9.94 15.46 15.27
C ARG A 117 -11.43 15.16 15.52
N VAL A 118 -12.12 14.70 14.48
CA VAL A 118 -13.51 14.24 14.55
C VAL A 118 -13.55 12.79 15.01
N TRP A 119 -12.92 11.89 14.26
CA TRP A 119 -12.84 10.45 14.57
C TRP A 119 -11.52 9.89 14.02
N HIS A 120 -11.17 8.67 14.42
CA HIS A 120 -10.04 7.94 13.83
C HIS A 120 -10.26 6.43 13.95
N PHE A 121 -9.52 5.66 13.16
CA PHE A 121 -9.37 4.21 13.32
C PHE A 121 -7.93 3.80 13.02
N GLN A 122 -7.30 3.00 13.88
CA GLN A 122 -5.94 2.48 13.69
C GLN A 122 -5.98 1.09 13.04
N MET A 123 -5.28 0.92 11.91
CA MET A 123 -5.31 -0.29 11.07
C MET A 123 -4.11 -1.21 11.30
N VAL A 124 -3.05 -0.72 11.95
CA VAL A 124 -1.93 -1.54 12.42
C VAL A 124 -1.56 -1.07 13.81
N HIS A 125 -1.58 -1.98 14.77
CA HIS A 125 -1.08 -1.75 16.12
C HIS A 125 0.42 -2.00 16.12
N HIS A 126 1.22 -0.98 16.49
CA HIS A 126 2.67 -1.10 16.57
C HIS A 126 3.31 -1.66 15.30
N ASP A 127 3.28 -0.88 14.22
CA ASP A 127 3.79 -1.32 12.92
C ASP A 127 5.27 -1.74 12.98
N LEU A 128 5.59 -2.88 12.39
CA LEU A 128 6.95 -3.41 12.18
C LEU A 128 7.15 -3.83 10.72
N TRP A 129 6.21 -3.51 9.83
CA TRP A 129 6.10 -4.15 8.51
C TRP A 129 6.13 -3.14 7.36
N ASP A 130 6.24 -1.84 7.67
CA ASP A 130 6.13 -0.77 6.68
C ASP A 130 4.76 -0.85 5.97
N TYR A 131 3.69 -1.04 6.76
CA TYR A 131 2.30 -1.12 6.31
C TYR A 131 1.56 0.23 6.45
N ASP A 132 2.14 1.29 5.88
CA ASP A 132 1.49 2.59 5.76
C ASP A 132 0.11 2.53 5.09
N ASN A 133 -0.73 3.48 5.49
CA ASN A 133 -1.90 3.86 4.70
C ASN A 133 -1.44 4.82 3.59
N ASN A 134 -1.05 4.27 2.45
CA ASN A 134 -0.47 5.02 1.32
C ASN A 134 -1.51 5.45 0.26
N VAL A 135 -2.72 4.92 0.30
CA VAL A 135 -3.78 5.25 -0.67
C VAL A 135 -4.63 6.43 -0.18
N ALA A 136 -5.01 7.34 -1.09
CA ALA A 136 -6.01 8.35 -0.78
C ALA A 136 -7.33 7.67 -0.35
N PRO A 137 -7.92 8.00 0.82
CA PRO A 137 -9.18 7.40 1.25
C PRO A 137 -10.28 7.67 0.21
N ILE A 138 -11.00 6.65 -0.26
CA ILE A 138 -11.97 6.85 -1.34
C ILE A 138 -13.35 7.09 -0.72
N LEU A 139 -13.92 8.26 -0.96
CA LEU A 139 -15.28 8.59 -0.52
C LEU A 139 -16.29 7.94 -1.47
N MET A 140 -17.27 7.26 -0.92
CA MET A 140 -18.28 6.54 -1.68
C MET A 140 -19.63 6.62 -0.97
N ASP A 141 -20.70 6.66 -1.75
CA ASP A 141 -22.05 6.47 -1.23
C ASP A 141 -22.49 5.06 -1.62
N VAL A 142 -22.84 4.23 -0.64
CA VAL A 142 -23.16 2.81 -0.83
C VAL A 142 -24.43 2.45 -0.06
N THR A 143 -25.09 1.36 -0.46
CA THR A 143 -26.25 0.81 0.25
C THR A 143 -25.92 -0.59 0.77
N VAL A 144 -25.74 -0.72 2.08
CA VAL A 144 -25.41 -2.00 2.72
C VAL A 144 -26.59 -2.43 3.58
N ASP A 145 -27.11 -3.64 3.34
CA ASP A 145 -28.27 -4.19 4.04
C ASP A 145 -29.50 -3.25 4.04
N GLY A 146 -29.68 -2.51 2.94
CA GLY A 146 -30.77 -1.55 2.77
C GLY A 146 -30.56 -0.19 3.46
N ARG A 147 -29.40 0.04 4.09
CA ARG A 147 -29.01 1.33 4.67
C ARG A 147 -28.11 2.09 3.71
N GLU A 148 -28.50 3.31 3.35
CA GLU A 148 -27.61 4.26 2.66
C GLU A 148 -26.53 4.76 3.62
N ILE A 149 -25.27 4.70 3.19
CA ILE A 149 -24.11 5.07 3.99
C ILE A 149 -23.24 6.02 3.17
N LYS A 150 -22.96 7.18 3.75
CA LYS A 150 -21.88 8.06 3.30
C LYS A 150 -20.56 7.43 3.77
N ALA A 151 -19.96 6.56 2.97
CA ALA A 151 -18.80 5.79 3.36
C ALA A 151 -17.46 6.41 2.91
N VAL A 152 -16.38 5.98 3.55
CA VAL A 152 -14.99 6.14 3.15
C VAL A 152 -14.29 4.78 3.27
N VAL A 153 -13.53 4.39 2.24
CA VAL A 153 -12.68 3.21 2.31
C VAL A 153 -11.20 3.60 2.32
N GLN A 154 -10.43 2.98 3.19
CA GLN A 154 -8.98 2.99 3.14
C GLN A 154 -8.49 1.66 2.57
N LEU A 155 -7.84 1.74 1.42
CA LEU A 155 -7.03 0.62 0.89
C LEU A 155 -5.64 0.69 1.52
N THR A 156 -5.10 -0.46 1.88
CA THR A 156 -3.87 -0.55 2.68
C THR A 156 -2.81 -1.39 1.99
N LYS A 157 -1.54 -1.16 2.35
CA LYS A 157 -0.43 -2.04 1.95
C LYS A 157 -0.64 -3.50 2.40
N GLN A 158 -1.48 -3.73 3.41
CA GLN A 158 -1.88 -5.07 3.86
C GLN A 158 -2.70 -5.83 2.82
N ALA A 159 -3.17 -5.19 1.74
CA ALA A 159 -4.16 -5.72 0.81
C ALA A 159 -5.59 -5.87 1.38
N MET A 160 -5.90 -5.06 2.38
CA MET A 160 -7.21 -5.00 3.01
C MET A 160 -7.90 -3.67 2.73
N ALA A 161 -9.24 -3.71 2.70
CA ALA A 161 -10.09 -2.55 2.52
C ALA A 161 -10.89 -2.29 3.80
N TYR A 162 -10.53 -1.22 4.53
CA TYR A 162 -11.22 -0.82 5.75
C TYR A 162 -12.26 0.23 5.42
N THR A 163 -13.54 -0.06 5.65
CA THR A 163 -14.66 0.82 5.25
C THR A 163 -15.41 1.34 6.46
N PHE A 164 -15.62 2.66 6.50
CA PHE A 164 -16.28 3.36 7.60
C PHE A 164 -17.38 4.27 7.07
N ASP A 165 -18.38 4.55 7.89
CA ASP A 165 -19.19 5.75 7.72
C ASP A 165 -18.27 6.97 7.87
N ARG A 166 -18.18 7.82 6.83
CA ARG A 166 -17.23 8.91 6.79
C ARG A 166 -17.57 10.05 7.75
N VAL A 167 -18.81 10.11 8.25
CA VAL A 167 -19.23 11.10 9.24
C VAL A 167 -18.83 10.66 10.64
N THR A 168 -19.06 9.39 10.98
CA THR A 168 -18.92 8.90 12.37
C THR A 168 -17.65 8.12 12.65
N GLY A 169 -17.02 7.54 11.62
CA GLY A 169 -15.92 6.60 11.74
C GLY A 169 -16.35 5.19 12.15
N GLU A 170 -17.66 4.91 12.23
CA GLU A 170 -18.17 3.58 12.54
C GLU A 170 -17.89 2.62 11.37
N PRO A 171 -17.34 1.42 11.62
CA PRO A 171 -17.12 0.44 10.57
C PRO A 171 -18.42 0.05 9.86
N VAL A 172 -18.38 -0.01 8.52
CA VAL A 172 -19.53 -0.50 7.72
C VAL A 172 -19.74 -1.99 7.93
N TRP A 173 -18.65 -2.75 7.97
CA TRP A 173 -18.64 -4.17 8.33
C TRP A 173 -17.78 -4.38 9.58
N PRO A 174 -18.02 -5.47 10.34
CA PRO A 174 -17.23 -5.76 11.53
C PRO A 174 -15.73 -5.82 11.23
N ILE A 175 -14.93 -5.24 12.13
CA ILE A 175 -13.48 -5.39 12.18
C ILE A 175 -13.18 -6.17 13.46
N VAL A 176 -12.44 -7.27 13.33
CA VAL A 176 -12.16 -8.19 14.45
C VAL A 176 -10.69 -8.19 14.79
N GLU A 177 -10.38 -8.15 16.08
CA GLU A 177 -9.02 -8.39 16.58
C GLU A 177 -8.68 -9.87 16.42
N ARG A 178 -7.53 -10.17 15.81
CA ARG A 178 -6.99 -11.53 15.70
C ARG A 178 -5.58 -11.57 16.26
N GLU A 179 -5.27 -12.66 16.96
CA GLU A 179 -3.90 -12.95 17.38
C GLU A 179 -2.98 -13.05 16.16
N VAL A 180 -1.76 -12.53 16.29
CA VAL A 180 -0.71 -12.56 15.26
C VAL A 180 0.61 -13.09 15.85
N PRO A 181 1.57 -13.53 15.02
CA PRO A 181 2.84 -14.05 15.52
C PRO A 181 3.61 -13.03 16.34
N GLY A 182 4.18 -13.47 17.47
CA GLY A 182 5.08 -12.66 18.28
C GLY A 182 6.50 -12.54 17.70
N SER A 183 7.29 -11.62 18.25
CA SER A 183 8.70 -11.43 17.86
C SER A 183 9.66 -12.14 18.81
N ASN A 184 10.72 -12.74 18.25
CA ASN A 184 11.85 -13.27 19.01
C ASN A 184 13.06 -12.31 19.04
N THR A 185 12.93 -11.13 18.42
CA THR A 185 13.99 -10.11 18.40
C THR A 185 14.16 -9.52 19.80
N PRO A 186 15.38 -9.55 20.39
CA PRO A 186 15.60 -9.11 21.78
C PRO A 186 15.18 -7.67 22.07
N GLY A 187 14.16 -7.56 22.93
CA GLY A 187 13.56 -6.32 23.40
C GLY A 187 12.82 -5.53 22.32
N GLU A 188 12.41 -6.21 21.26
CA GLU A 188 11.25 -5.82 20.45
C GLU A 188 9.99 -5.79 21.33
N TRP A 189 9.08 -4.87 21.04
CA TRP A 189 7.71 -4.92 21.54
C TRP A 189 6.79 -5.29 20.37
N ILE A 190 5.70 -6.01 20.59
CA ILE A 190 4.74 -6.30 19.53
C ILE A 190 3.33 -6.38 20.11
N SER A 191 2.36 -5.87 19.37
CA SER A 191 0.95 -6.03 19.73
C SER A 191 0.55 -7.50 19.59
N PRO A 192 -0.16 -8.10 20.58
CA PRO A 192 -0.60 -9.49 20.49
C PRO A 192 -1.67 -9.70 19.42
N THR A 193 -2.41 -8.64 19.06
CA THR A 193 -3.48 -8.69 18.06
C THR A 193 -3.36 -7.59 17.03
N GLN A 194 -3.98 -7.81 15.88
CA GLN A 194 -4.19 -6.82 14.82
C GLN A 194 -5.67 -6.80 14.41
N PRO A 195 -6.17 -5.65 13.93
CA PRO A 195 -7.52 -5.53 13.38
C PRO A 195 -7.60 -6.18 11.99
N PHE A 196 -8.68 -6.91 11.72
CA PHE A 196 -8.97 -7.47 10.39
C PHE A 196 -10.41 -7.15 9.98
N PRO A 197 -10.64 -6.45 8.86
CA PRO A 197 -11.98 -6.25 8.34
C PRO A 197 -12.54 -7.60 7.89
N THR A 198 -13.80 -7.86 8.25
CA THR A 198 -14.49 -9.08 7.82
C THR A 198 -14.95 -8.99 6.36
N ARG A 199 -15.15 -7.77 5.86
CA ARG A 199 -15.47 -7.46 4.46
C ARG A 199 -14.91 -6.08 4.06
N PRO A 200 -14.58 -5.91 2.76
CA PRO A 200 -14.36 -6.97 1.77
C PRO A 200 -13.26 -7.97 2.19
N LEU A 201 -13.24 -9.16 1.59
CA LEU A 201 -12.11 -10.07 1.77
C LEU A 201 -10.81 -9.41 1.23
N PRO A 202 -9.63 -9.82 1.73
CA PRO A 202 -8.36 -9.33 1.19
C PRO A 202 -8.27 -9.47 -0.32
N PHE A 203 -7.88 -8.41 -1.02
CA PHE A 203 -7.82 -8.38 -2.49
C PHE A 203 -6.46 -8.86 -3.05
N ASP A 204 -5.51 -9.20 -2.16
CA ASP A 204 -4.22 -9.82 -2.47
C ASP A 204 -3.90 -10.91 -1.42
N ARG A 205 -2.77 -11.59 -1.58
CA ARG A 205 -2.31 -12.67 -0.72
C ARG A 205 -1.81 -12.16 0.62
N HIS A 206 -2.11 -12.92 1.67
CA HIS A 206 -1.63 -12.70 3.04
C HIS A 206 -0.77 -13.87 3.49
N GLY A 207 0.48 -13.58 3.83
CA GLY A 207 1.48 -14.57 4.21
C GLY A 207 2.11 -15.28 3.02
N ILE A 208 3.14 -16.06 3.31
CA ILE A 208 3.87 -16.86 2.34
C ILE A 208 4.31 -18.17 2.99
N GLY A 209 3.98 -19.28 2.36
CA GLY A 209 4.44 -20.62 2.70
C GLY A 209 4.95 -21.39 1.49
N ILE A 210 5.33 -22.65 1.70
CA ILE A 210 5.84 -23.52 0.62
C ILE A 210 4.82 -23.74 -0.49
N ASP A 211 3.53 -23.77 -0.16
CA ASP A 211 2.45 -23.99 -1.13
C ASP A 211 2.17 -22.77 -2.01
N ASP A 212 2.67 -21.59 -1.60
CA ASP A 212 2.56 -20.35 -2.36
C ASP A 212 3.63 -20.19 -3.43
N LEU A 213 4.70 -21.01 -3.40
CA LEU A 213 5.83 -20.94 -4.32
C LEU A 213 5.47 -21.44 -5.71
N ILE A 214 6.14 -20.92 -6.75
CA ILE A 214 5.90 -21.37 -8.12
C ILE A 214 6.07 -22.88 -8.28
N ASP A 215 5.21 -23.46 -9.11
CA ASP A 215 5.19 -24.90 -9.41
C ASP A 215 4.95 -25.19 -10.91
N PHE A 216 5.37 -24.28 -11.79
CA PHE A 216 5.26 -24.43 -13.24
C PHE A 216 5.92 -25.73 -13.75
N THR A 217 7.05 -26.12 -13.15
CA THR A 217 7.69 -27.43 -13.33
C THR A 217 8.22 -27.95 -11.99
N PRO A 218 8.46 -29.28 -11.84
CA PRO A 218 9.08 -29.84 -10.64
C PRO A 218 10.45 -29.23 -10.31
N GLU A 219 11.25 -28.90 -11.32
CA GLU A 219 12.59 -28.32 -11.18
C GLU A 219 12.52 -26.89 -10.63
N LEU A 220 11.66 -26.05 -11.22
CA LEU A 220 11.43 -24.68 -10.72
C LEU A 220 10.88 -24.70 -9.30
N ARG A 221 9.98 -25.65 -8.98
CA ARG A 221 9.46 -25.80 -7.63
C ARG A 221 10.56 -26.16 -6.62
N ALA A 222 11.45 -27.08 -7.00
CA ALA A 222 12.56 -27.49 -6.13
C ALA A 222 13.51 -26.32 -5.86
N GLU A 223 13.89 -25.58 -6.90
CA GLU A 223 14.72 -24.38 -6.76
C GLU A 223 14.03 -23.30 -5.91
N ALA A 224 12.70 -23.12 -6.04
CA ALA A 224 11.97 -22.15 -5.21
C ALA A 224 12.05 -22.49 -3.72
N ILE A 225 11.96 -23.79 -3.40
CA ILE A 225 12.09 -24.28 -2.02
C ILE A 225 13.49 -24.05 -1.47
N GLU A 226 14.53 -24.33 -2.26
CA GLU A 226 15.91 -24.05 -1.88
C GLU A 226 16.16 -22.55 -1.65
N ILE A 227 15.57 -21.68 -2.49
CA ILE A 227 15.67 -20.23 -2.35
C ILE A 227 15.08 -19.73 -1.03
N VAL A 228 13.96 -20.31 -0.57
CA VAL A 228 13.29 -19.86 0.67
C VAL A 228 13.79 -20.54 1.94
N GLU A 229 14.56 -21.62 1.84
CA GLU A 229 15.11 -22.34 3.00
C GLU A 229 15.77 -21.43 4.06
N PRO A 230 16.58 -20.40 3.70
CA PRO A 230 17.20 -19.52 4.68
C PRO A 230 16.26 -18.42 5.21
N TYR A 231 14.97 -18.41 4.89
CA TYR A 231 14.03 -17.39 5.33
C TYR A 231 12.99 -17.94 6.32
N ILE A 232 12.48 -17.06 7.17
CA ILE A 232 11.29 -17.36 7.97
C ILE A 232 10.05 -17.12 7.10
N LEU A 233 9.23 -18.14 6.95
CA LEU A 233 7.94 -18.11 6.26
C LEU A 233 6.82 -18.05 7.30
N GLY A 234 5.70 -17.40 6.97
CA GLY A 234 4.60 -17.26 7.92
C GLY A 234 3.42 -16.49 7.38
N GLU A 235 2.43 -16.31 8.25
CA GLU A 235 1.24 -15.51 7.98
C GLU A 235 1.56 -14.00 7.91
N ILE A 236 0.59 -13.21 7.43
CA ILE A 236 0.66 -11.75 7.53
C ILE A 236 0.90 -11.34 8.99
N PHE A 237 1.71 -10.31 9.20
CA PHE A 237 2.22 -9.89 10.51
C PHE A 237 3.23 -10.84 11.18
N THR A 238 3.81 -11.81 10.49
CA THR A 238 5.06 -12.43 10.97
C THR A 238 6.13 -11.33 11.05
N PRO A 239 6.74 -11.06 12.23
CA PRO A 239 7.60 -9.89 12.40
C PRO A 239 8.95 -10.02 11.67
N PRO A 240 9.62 -8.90 11.40
CA PRO A 240 11.00 -8.90 10.92
C PRO A 240 11.92 -9.69 11.86
N SER A 241 12.96 -10.31 11.30
CA SER A 241 13.92 -11.11 12.06
C SER A 241 15.35 -10.65 11.84
N ILE A 242 16.21 -10.92 12.83
CA ILE A 242 17.62 -10.57 12.75
C ILE A 242 18.29 -11.42 11.68
N ARG A 243 18.84 -10.76 10.66
CA ARG A 243 19.67 -11.40 9.65
C ARG A 243 20.99 -11.82 10.27
N GLY A 244 21.30 -13.10 10.20
CA GLY A 244 22.63 -13.58 10.55
C GLY A 244 23.63 -13.41 9.40
N GLU A 245 24.90 -13.64 9.72
CA GLU A 245 26.01 -13.41 8.80
C GLU A 245 26.51 -14.71 8.17
N ASP A 246 26.21 -15.86 8.78
CA ASP A 246 26.63 -17.16 8.29
C ASP A 246 25.66 -17.72 7.25
N ALA A 247 26.16 -18.63 6.41
CA ALA A 247 25.37 -19.23 5.32
C ALA A 247 24.15 -20.04 5.80
N THR A 248 24.18 -20.50 7.05
CA THR A 248 23.10 -21.26 7.71
C THR A 248 22.14 -20.39 8.48
N ASP A 249 22.43 -19.09 8.63
CA ASP A 249 21.58 -18.19 9.38
C ASP A 249 20.38 -17.72 8.57
N THR A 250 19.35 -17.27 9.28
CA THR A 250 18.20 -16.65 8.63
C THR A 250 18.60 -15.37 7.89
N LYS A 251 18.05 -15.19 6.69
CA LYS A 251 18.18 -13.98 5.87
C LYS A 251 17.07 -12.95 6.14
N GLY A 252 16.23 -13.19 7.13
CA GLY A 252 15.06 -12.36 7.44
C GLY A 252 13.75 -13.14 7.32
N THR A 253 12.66 -12.44 7.60
CA THR A 253 11.29 -12.95 7.39
C THR A 253 10.82 -12.59 5.99
N LEU A 254 10.28 -13.54 5.21
CA LEU A 254 9.58 -13.17 3.98
C LEU A 254 8.19 -12.66 4.31
N GLN A 255 7.95 -11.41 3.96
CA GLN A 255 6.70 -10.70 4.16
C GLN A 255 5.93 -10.66 2.85
N LEU A 256 4.65 -11.06 2.88
CA LEU A 256 3.70 -10.93 1.78
C LEU A 256 2.32 -10.49 2.35
N PRO A 257 1.76 -9.34 1.94
CA PRO A 257 2.33 -8.37 1.00
C PRO A 257 3.65 -7.78 1.51
N GLY A 258 4.62 -7.60 0.61
CA GLY A 258 5.91 -6.99 0.96
C GLY A 258 5.78 -5.48 1.22
N SER A 259 6.91 -4.79 1.38
CA SER A 259 6.89 -3.35 1.70
C SER A 259 6.34 -2.40 0.62
N VAL A 260 6.24 -2.86 -0.63
CA VAL A 260 5.45 -2.15 -1.67
C VAL A 260 3.96 -2.19 -1.34
N GLY A 261 3.53 -3.23 -0.62
CA GLY A 261 2.14 -3.48 -0.26
C GLY A 261 1.32 -4.12 -1.38
N GLY A 262 0.10 -4.51 -1.02
CA GLY A 262 -0.92 -4.96 -1.96
C GLY A 262 -1.49 -3.78 -2.75
N ALA A 263 -2.05 -2.78 -2.07
CA ALA A 263 -2.44 -1.52 -2.72
C ALA A 263 -1.32 -0.49 -2.67
N GLU A 264 -1.12 0.21 -3.79
CA GLU A 264 -0.13 1.28 -3.93
C GLU A 264 -0.79 2.64 -4.13
N TRP A 265 -0.01 3.72 -3.97
CA TRP A 265 -0.48 5.11 -3.96
C TRP A 265 -1.29 5.57 -5.19
N GLY A 266 -1.31 4.79 -6.27
CA GLY A 266 -2.17 5.01 -7.44
C GLY A 266 -3.67 4.86 -7.13
N GLY A 267 -4.02 4.19 -6.02
CA GLY A 267 -5.39 4.03 -5.55
C GLY A 267 -6.23 3.09 -6.42
N ALA A 268 -7.54 3.28 -6.36
CA ALA A 268 -8.53 2.47 -7.06
C ALA A 268 -9.59 3.36 -7.73
N GLY A 269 -10.29 2.81 -8.72
CA GLY A 269 -11.46 3.46 -9.32
C GLY A 269 -12.74 3.04 -8.62
N PHE A 270 -13.59 3.99 -8.23
CA PHE A 270 -14.94 3.73 -7.69
C PHE A 270 -16.01 4.23 -8.67
N ASP A 271 -16.99 3.39 -8.97
CA ASP A 271 -18.14 3.72 -9.78
C ASP A 271 -19.37 4.04 -8.89
N PRO A 272 -19.78 5.31 -8.77
CA PRO A 272 -20.92 5.68 -7.95
C PRO A 272 -22.28 5.23 -8.53
N GLU A 273 -22.36 4.86 -9.81
CA GLU A 273 -23.62 4.38 -10.41
C GLU A 273 -23.90 2.91 -10.06
N THR A 274 -22.85 2.12 -9.84
CA THR A 274 -22.95 0.67 -9.58
C THR A 274 -22.51 0.27 -8.18
N GLY A 275 -21.76 1.12 -7.48
CA GLY A 275 -21.12 0.79 -6.20
C GLY A 275 -19.87 -0.09 -6.34
N MET A 276 -19.35 -0.26 -7.56
CA MET A 276 -18.17 -1.10 -7.82
C MET A 276 -16.86 -0.36 -7.53
N LEU A 277 -15.95 -1.03 -6.84
CA LEU A 277 -14.58 -0.60 -6.59
C LEU A 277 -13.60 -1.50 -7.36
N TYR A 278 -12.69 -0.91 -8.12
CA TYR A 278 -11.69 -1.61 -8.95
C TYR A 278 -10.29 -1.40 -8.40
N VAL A 279 -9.77 -2.40 -7.69
CA VAL A 279 -8.52 -2.30 -6.93
C VAL A 279 -7.37 -2.97 -7.68
N PRO A 280 -6.39 -2.20 -8.20
CA PRO A 280 -5.14 -2.79 -8.65
C PRO A 280 -4.29 -3.23 -7.45
N SER A 281 -3.59 -4.36 -7.57
CA SER A 281 -2.68 -4.82 -6.51
C SER A 281 -1.39 -5.45 -7.02
N VAL A 282 -0.37 -5.47 -6.15
CA VAL A 282 0.96 -6.06 -6.38
C VAL A 282 1.21 -7.23 -5.44
N THR A 283 1.60 -8.37 -6.00
CA THR A 283 2.06 -9.55 -5.24
C THR A 283 3.58 -9.66 -5.35
N GLY A 284 4.27 -9.21 -4.31
CA GLY A 284 5.73 -9.29 -4.23
C GLY A 284 6.21 -9.55 -2.81
N ALA A 285 6.90 -10.66 -2.62
CA ALA A 285 7.53 -10.99 -1.34
C ALA A 285 8.81 -10.17 -1.15
N PHE A 286 9.02 -9.71 0.07
CA PHE A 286 10.22 -8.96 0.44
C PHE A 286 10.78 -9.50 1.77
N ALA A 287 12.11 -9.48 1.92
CA ALA A 287 12.80 -9.90 3.12
C ALA A 287 12.81 -8.77 4.16
N ALA A 288 11.97 -8.88 5.18
CA ALA A 288 11.98 -8.05 6.37
C ALA A 288 13.11 -8.50 7.31
N ASP A 289 14.28 -7.88 7.13
CA ASP A 289 15.50 -8.21 7.86
C ASP A 289 15.97 -7.07 8.78
N LEU A 290 16.52 -7.45 9.94
CA LEU A 290 17.13 -6.55 10.92
C LEU A 290 18.62 -6.81 11.05
N THR A 291 19.40 -5.76 11.26
CA THR A 291 20.82 -5.84 11.64
C THR A 291 21.06 -5.04 12.92
N PRO A 292 22.03 -5.45 13.77
CA PRO A 292 22.40 -4.67 14.93
C PRO A 292 22.82 -3.23 14.55
N GLY A 293 22.34 -2.25 15.30
CA GLY A 293 22.78 -0.87 15.15
C GLY A 293 24.26 -0.72 15.52
N ASN A 294 24.99 0.11 14.76
CA ASN A 294 26.37 0.43 15.10
C ASN A 294 26.41 1.54 16.17
N PRO A 295 26.85 1.26 17.41
CA PRO A 295 26.80 2.24 18.50
C PRO A 295 27.71 3.46 18.28
N ASP A 296 28.70 3.39 17.39
CA ASP A 296 29.56 4.54 17.04
C ASP A 296 28.84 5.53 16.10
N ARG A 297 27.73 5.13 15.50
CA ARG A 297 27.01 5.90 14.46
C ARG A 297 25.52 6.07 14.72
N MET A 298 24.95 5.25 15.59
CA MET A 298 23.52 5.10 15.80
C MET A 298 23.21 4.87 17.28
N ASN A 299 22.05 5.32 17.73
CA ASN A 299 21.49 4.94 19.05
C ASN A 299 20.26 4.01 18.93
N VAL A 300 19.94 3.55 17.72
CA VAL A 300 18.96 2.48 17.52
C VAL A 300 19.57 1.11 17.82
N ARG A 301 18.83 0.21 18.47
CA ARG A 301 19.32 -1.14 18.81
C ARG A 301 19.45 -2.03 17.57
N TYR A 302 18.46 -1.93 16.70
CA TYR A 302 18.43 -2.58 15.39
C TYR A 302 18.06 -1.56 14.34
N THR A 303 18.56 -1.78 13.12
CA THR A 303 18.13 -1.07 11.92
C THR A 303 17.69 -2.08 10.87
N ARG A 304 16.97 -1.61 9.86
CA ARG A 304 16.59 -2.45 8.72
C ARG A 304 17.84 -2.91 7.97
N GLY A 305 17.85 -4.15 7.52
CA GLY A 305 18.93 -4.74 6.75
C GLY A 305 18.85 -4.35 5.27
N THR A 306 19.06 -5.35 4.41
CA THR A 306 19.08 -5.19 2.96
C THR A 306 17.72 -4.86 2.38
N ARG A 307 16.65 -5.31 3.05
CA ARG A 307 15.29 -5.23 2.54
C ARG A 307 15.16 -5.82 1.13
N ALA A 308 15.84 -6.95 0.89
CA ALA A 308 15.96 -7.55 -0.43
C ALA A 308 14.61 -8.09 -0.93
N PHE A 309 14.40 -8.03 -2.23
CA PHE A 309 13.40 -8.87 -2.89
C PHE A 309 14.13 -10.10 -3.42
N PRO A 310 13.93 -11.30 -2.84
CA PRO A 310 14.58 -12.50 -3.33
C PRO A 310 14.13 -12.78 -4.77
N ASN A 311 15.11 -13.03 -5.66
CA ASN A 311 14.79 -13.59 -6.97
C ASN A 311 14.26 -15.00 -6.77
N GLY A 312 13.26 -15.38 -7.55
CA GLY A 312 12.82 -16.77 -7.65
C GLY A 312 13.65 -17.55 -8.68
N PRO A 313 13.25 -18.81 -8.92
CA PRO A 313 13.93 -19.73 -9.82
C PRO A 313 14.15 -19.18 -11.21
N GLU A 314 15.35 -19.32 -11.77
CA GLU A 314 15.69 -18.81 -13.10
C GLU A 314 15.37 -17.30 -13.31
N GLY A 315 15.25 -16.52 -12.22
CA GLY A 315 14.88 -15.11 -12.27
C GLY A 315 13.37 -14.83 -12.36
N LEU A 316 12.52 -15.86 -12.30
CA LEU A 316 11.06 -15.72 -12.18
C LEU A 316 10.68 -15.18 -10.78
N PRO A 317 9.46 -14.65 -10.60
CA PRO A 317 8.93 -14.38 -9.27
C PRO A 317 8.87 -15.64 -8.41
N LEU A 318 8.98 -15.46 -7.09
CA LEU A 318 9.02 -16.56 -6.13
C LEU A 318 7.65 -17.24 -5.92
N THR A 319 6.58 -16.46 -5.88
CA THR A 319 5.22 -16.92 -5.57
C THR A 319 4.48 -17.34 -6.82
N LYS A 320 3.37 -18.08 -6.70
CA LYS A 320 2.45 -18.33 -7.82
C LYS A 320 1.84 -17.00 -8.34
N PRO A 321 1.50 -16.91 -9.63
CA PRO A 321 0.77 -15.77 -10.22
C PRO A 321 -0.69 -15.69 -9.72
N PRO A 322 -1.42 -14.58 -9.94
CA PRO A 322 -0.98 -13.37 -10.64
C PRO A 322 0.02 -12.52 -9.82
N TYR A 323 1.00 -11.89 -10.47
CA TYR A 323 2.00 -11.01 -9.82
C TYR A 323 1.52 -9.57 -9.65
N GLY A 324 0.51 -9.21 -10.44
CA GLY A 324 -0.35 -8.08 -10.19
C GLY A 324 -1.73 -8.41 -10.74
N ARG A 325 -2.76 -7.76 -10.19
CA ARG A 325 -4.15 -8.02 -10.55
C ARG A 325 -5.01 -6.79 -10.41
N ILE A 326 -6.21 -6.88 -10.94
CA ILE A 326 -7.32 -5.97 -10.69
C ILE A 326 -8.42 -6.81 -10.06
N THR A 327 -8.89 -6.42 -8.88
CA THR A 327 -10.01 -7.04 -8.20
C THR A 327 -11.18 -6.08 -8.19
N ALA A 328 -12.32 -6.50 -8.74
CA ALA A 328 -13.57 -5.75 -8.69
C ALA A 328 -14.38 -6.18 -7.47
N ILE A 329 -14.78 -5.22 -6.65
CA ILE A 329 -15.47 -5.43 -5.38
C ILE A 329 -16.79 -4.65 -5.42
N ASP A 330 -17.90 -5.31 -5.17
CA ASP A 330 -19.18 -4.64 -4.95
C ASP A 330 -19.19 -4.08 -3.52
N MET A 331 -19.13 -2.76 -3.37
CA MET A 331 -19.08 -2.11 -2.05
C MET A 331 -20.45 -2.04 -1.36
N ASN A 332 -21.53 -2.46 -2.01
CA ASN A 332 -22.83 -2.65 -1.35
C ASN A 332 -22.89 -3.97 -0.55
N THR A 333 -22.08 -4.96 -0.93
CA THR A 333 -22.10 -6.31 -0.33
C THR A 333 -20.75 -6.71 0.30
N GLY A 334 -19.66 -6.12 -0.18
CA GLY A 334 -18.28 -6.49 0.15
C GLY A 334 -17.76 -7.71 -0.63
N GLU A 335 -18.49 -8.19 -1.64
CA GLU A 335 -18.13 -9.37 -2.42
C GLU A 335 -17.16 -9.03 -3.55
N HIS A 336 -16.22 -9.94 -3.81
CA HIS A 336 -15.39 -9.88 -5.02
C HIS A 336 -16.20 -10.42 -6.20
N VAL A 337 -16.40 -9.59 -7.22
CA VAL A 337 -17.20 -9.94 -8.41
C VAL A 337 -16.34 -10.64 -9.45
N TRP A 338 -15.14 -10.10 -9.71
CA TRP A 338 -14.15 -10.72 -10.56
C TRP A 338 -12.73 -10.29 -10.17
N MET A 339 -11.75 -11.07 -10.60
CA MET A 339 -10.33 -10.76 -10.48
C MET A 339 -9.62 -11.20 -11.75
N VAL A 340 -8.81 -10.31 -12.33
CA VAL A 340 -8.01 -10.61 -13.52
C VAL A 340 -6.54 -10.18 -13.33
N PRO A 341 -5.58 -10.86 -13.96
CA PRO A 341 -4.19 -10.40 -14.02
C PRO A 341 -4.12 -9.02 -14.71
N ASN A 342 -3.37 -8.07 -14.12
CA ASN A 342 -3.21 -6.73 -14.68
C ASN A 342 -2.12 -6.66 -15.77
N GLY A 343 -1.86 -7.76 -16.47
CA GLY A 343 -0.85 -7.82 -17.51
C GLY A 343 -0.34 -9.22 -17.83
N ASP A 344 0.54 -9.29 -18.81
CA ASP A 344 1.03 -10.58 -19.34
C ASP A 344 1.99 -11.28 -18.37
N GLY A 345 2.71 -10.51 -17.57
CA GLY A 345 3.75 -11.01 -16.67
C GLY A 345 4.90 -11.70 -17.42
N PRO A 346 5.68 -12.53 -16.73
CA PRO A 346 6.84 -13.20 -17.30
C PRO A 346 6.46 -14.45 -18.14
N ARG A 347 5.24 -14.56 -18.68
CA ARG A 347 4.78 -15.78 -19.40
C ARG A 347 5.62 -16.17 -20.62
N ASN A 348 6.34 -15.20 -21.20
CA ASN A 348 7.25 -15.39 -22.33
C ASN A 348 8.69 -15.68 -21.89
N HIS A 349 8.95 -15.84 -20.60
CA HIS A 349 10.29 -16.15 -20.07
C HIS A 349 10.77 -17.52 -20.59
N PRO A 350 12.04 -17.68 -21.02
CA PRO A 350 12.53 -18.92 -21.64
C PRO A 350 12.25 -20.19 -20.83
N ALA A 351 12.30 -20.11 -19.50
CA ALA A 351 12.03 -21.24 -18.61
C ALA A 351 10.56 -21.74 -18.62
N ILE A 352 9.60 -20.91 -19.05
CA ILE A 352 8.16 -21.24 -19.00
C ILE A 352 7.39 -20.92 -20.29
N ALA A 353 8.02 -20.31 -21.30
CA ALA A 353 7.37 -19.96 -22.56
C ALA A 353 6.78 -21.17 -23.30
N HIS A 354 7.40 -22.34 -23.14
CA HIS A 354 6.95 -23.60 -23.74
C HIS A 354 5.64 -24.14 -23.13
N LEU A 355 5.18 -23.58 -22.00
CA LEU A 355 3.96 -23.99 -21.31
C LEU A 355 2.70 -23.26 -21.81
N ASP A 356 2.85 -22.24 -22.67
CA ASP A 356 1.73 -21.46 -23.25
C ASP A 356 0.73 -20.94 -22.19
N LEU A 357 1.27 -20.30 -21.14
CA LEU A 357 0.48 -19.87 -19.98
C LEU A 357 -0.41 -18.66 -20.30
N PRO A 358 -1.57 -18.52 -19.62
CA PRO A 358 -2.37 -17.31 -19.67
C PRO A 358 -1.59 -16.10 -19.09
N PRO A 359 -2.14 -14.87 -19.18
CA PRO A 359 -1.55 -13.71 -18.51
C PRO A 359 -1.26 -13.97 -17.03
N LEU A 360 -0.05 -13.61 -16.58
CA LEU A 360 0.43 -13.89 -15.22
C LEU A 360 0.46 -12.65 -14.32
N GLY A 361 0.05 -11.49 -14.81
CA GLY A 361 0.06 -10.23 -14.07
C GLY A 361 1.43 -9.58 -14.03
N GLN A 362 1.46 -8.25 -13.92
CA GLN A 362 2.68 -7.48 -13.80
C GLN A 362 2.83 -6.96 -12.35
N PRO A 363 3.95 -7.21 -11.67
CA PRO A 363 4.20 -6.68 -10.33
C PRO A 363 4.61 -5.19 -10.35
N GLY A 364 4.07 -4.42 -11.30
CA GLY A 364 4.30 -2.99 -11.44
C GLY A 364 3.27 -2.17 -10.67
N ARG A 365 3.58 -0.88 -10.45
CA ARG A 365 2.67 0.08 -9.83
C ARG A 365 1.55 0.47 -10.80
N SER A 366 0.58 -0.42 -10.90
CA SER A 366 -0.59 -0.25 -11.77
C SER A 366 -1.49 0.89 -11.27
N MET A 367 -1.94 1.73 -12.20
CA MET A 367 -2.81 2.86 -11.88
C MET A 367 -4.04 2.85 -12.78
N THR A 368 -5.19 3.24 -12.22
CA THR A 368 -6.49 3.12 -12.87
C THR A 368 -7.10 4.48 -13.19
N LEU A 369 -7.75 4.57 -14.35
CA LEU A 369 -8.71 5.62 -14.69
C LEU A 369 -10.03 4.95 -15.05
N LEU A 370 -11.06 5.21 -14.26
CA LEU A 370 -12.39 4.69 -14.50
C LEU A 370 -13.23 5.71 -15.27
N THR A 371 -13.95 5.22 -16.28
CA THR A 371 -14.99 5.96 -16.98
C THR A 371 -16.33 5.27 -16.78
N LYS A 372 -17.42 5.87 -17.28
CA LYS A 372 -18.75 5.26 -17.18
C LYS A 372 -18.82 3.84 -17.73
N THR A 373 -18.02 3.50 -18.74
CA THR A 373 -18.09 2.21 -19.45
C THR A 373 -16.81 1.37 -19.35
N LEU A 374 -15.65 2.01 -19.28
CA LEU A 374 -14.36 1.35 -19.37
C LEU A 374 -13.48 1.67 -18.18
N LEU A 375 -12.73 0.66 -17.74
CA LEU A 375 -11.64 0.79 -16.79
C LEU A 375 -10.32 0.80 -17.56
N PHE A 376 -9.64 1.94 -17.58
CA PHE A 376 -8.31 2.06 -18.16
C PHE A 376 -7.25 1.77 -17.10
N VAL A 377 -6.31 0.89 -17.42
CA VAL A 377 -5.28 0.47 -16.47
C VAL A 377 -3.91 0.48 -17.13
N SER A 378 -2.96 1.06 -16.41
CA SER A 378 -1.54 1.04 -16.77
C SER A 378 -0.83 -0.11 -16.05
N GLU A 379 0.13 -0.77 -16.71
CA GLU A 379 0.86 -1.88 -16.04
C GLU A 379 1.88 -1.40 -14.98
N GLY A 380 2.24 -0.11 -15.01
CA GLY A 380 3.24 0.50 -14.12
C GLY A 380 4.69 0.17 -14.50
N ASP A 381 5.58 1.16 -14.47
CA ASP A 381 7.01 0.95 -14.70
C ASP A 381 7.65 0.14 -13.55
N PRO A 382 8.41 -0.93 -13.86
CA PRO A 382 9.06 -1.73 -12.83
C PRO A 382 10.35 -1.12 -12.29
N VAL A 383 10.80 0.01 -12.84
CA VAL A 383 12.06 0.67 -12.49
C VAL A 383 11.85 1.83 -11.50
N MET A 384 10.61 2.07 -11.11
CA MET A 384 10.28 2.79 -9.87
C MET A 384 10.98 2.13 -8.66
N VAL A 385 11.33 2.94 -7.65
CA VAL A 385 12.11 2.48 -6.47
C VAL A 385 11.48 1.24 -5.84
N ARG A 386 12.29 0.16 -5.70
CA ARG A 386 12.00 -1.10 -4.96
C ARG A 386 10.88 -1.99 -5.53
N THR A 387 10.93 -2.35 -6.81
CA THR A 387 9.95 -3.28 -7.42
C THR A 387 10.32 -4.77 -7.23
N PRO A 388 9.35 -5.67 -7.00
CA PRO A 388 9.58 -7.11 -6.98
C PRO A 388 10.17 -7.67 -8.29
N PRO A 389 10.98 -8.75 -8.23
CA PRO A 389 11.50 -9.45 -9.39
C PRO A 389 10.42 -9.95 -10.35
N GLY A 390 10.83 -10.24 -11.60
CA GLY A 390 9.96 -10.79 -12.65
C GLY A 390 9.44 -9.78 -13.66
N ALA A 391 9.64 -8.49 -13.42
CA ALA A 391 9.46 -7.46 -14.43
C ALA A 391 10.82 -7.12 -15.07
N GLY A 392 11.00 -7.48 -16.33
CA GLY A 392 12.19 -7.10 -17.09
C GLY A 392 12.31 -5.56 -17.23
N PRO A 393 13.47 -5.04 -17.64
CA PRO A 393 13.71 -3.58 -17.73
C PRO A 393 12.91 -2.88 -18.85
N ASP A 394 12.04 -3.63 -19.52
CA ASP A 394 11.15 -3.23 -20.62
C ASP A 394 9.68 -3.59 -20.30
N ALA A 395 9.36 -4.08 -19.09
CA ALA A 395 7.99 -4.37 -18.67
C ALA A 395 7.22 -3.09 -18.32
N GLY A 396 5.90 -3.22 -18.09
CA GLY A 396 5.08 -2.08 -17.64
C GLY A 396 4.60 -1.14 -18.75
N ARG A 397 4.93 -1.45 -20.00
CA ARG A 397 4.69 -0.62 -21.18
C ARG A 397 3.27 -0.64 -21.70
N LYS A 398 2.49 -1.66 -21.34
CA LYS A 398 1.13 -1.77 -21.86
C LYS A 398 0.17 -0.87 -21.10
N PHE A 399 -0.79 -0.36 -21.84
CA PHE A 399 -1.95 0.38 -21.35
C PHE A 399 -3.20 -0.22 -21.96
N ARG A 400 -4.16 -0.58 -21.12
CA ARG A 400 -5.33 -1.37 -21.52
C ARG A 400 -6.61 -0.69 -21.11
N ALA A 401 -7.66 -0.92 -21.89
CA ALA A 401 -9.03 -0.68 -21.50
C ALA A 401 -9.70 -2.04 -21.24
N PHE A 402 -10.29 -2.16 -20.06
CA PHE A 402 -11.06 -3.30 -19.62
C PHE A 402 -12.55 -2.96 -19.71
N ASP A 403 -13.36 -3.93 -20.13
CA ASP A 403 -14.77 -3.95 -19.80
C ASP A 403 -14.89 -4.03 -18.27
N LYS A 404 -15.53 -3.03 -17.67
CA LYS A 404 -15.58 -2.91 -16.21
C LYS A 404 -16.51 -3.94 -15.56
N GLU A 405 -17.42 -4.57 -16.33
CA GLU A 405 -18.38 -5.55 -15.82
C GLU A 405 -17.77 -6.95 -15.83
N SER A 406 -17.07 -7.33 -16.89
CA SER A 406 -16.47 -8.67 -17.04
C SER A 406 -14.99 -8.76 -16.66
N GLY A 407 -14.26 -7.65 -16.71
CA GLY A 407 -12.79 -7.65 -16.59
C GLY A 407 -12.07 -8.09 -17.88
N ASP A 408 -12.77 -8.18 -19.02
CA ASP A 408 -12.14 -8.50 -20.30
C ASP A 408 -11.38 -7.31 -20.88
N VAL A 409 -10.21 -7.56 -21.46
CA VAL A 409 -9.48 -6.53 -22.22
C VAL A 409 -10.18 -6.30 -23.56
N VAL A 410 -10.69 -5.09 -23.76
CA VAL A 410 -11.37 -4.69 -25.02
C VAL A 410 -10.49 -3.85 -25.94
N TRP A 411 -9.40 -3.27 -25.41
CA TRP A 411 -8.41 -2.53 -26.17
C TRP A 411 -7.07 -2.52 -25.44
N GLU A 412 -5.96 -2.55 -26.18
CA GLU A 412 -4.62 -2.36 -25.63
C GLU A 412 -3.70 -1.58 -26.58
N THR A 413 -2.71 -0.91 -26.00
CA THR A 413 -1.56 -0.32 -26.69
C THR A 413 -0.29 -0.55 -25.88
N GLU A 414 0.86 -0.36 -26.52
CA GLU A 414 2.18 -0.40 -25.88
C GLU A 414 2.90 0.94 -26.07
N PHE A 415 3.54 1.41 -25.01
CA PHE A 415 4.36 2.63 -25.02
C PHE A 415 5.86 2.30 -25.05
N PRO A 416 6.72 3.26 -25.44
CA PRO A 416 8.18 3.08 -25.39
C PRO A 416 8.76 2.83 -23.98
N ALA A 417 8.02 3.21 -22.93
CA ALA A 417 8.41 3.08 -21.53
C ALA A 417 7.23 2.77 -20.63
N GLY A 418 7.51 2.32 -19.41
CA GLY A 418 6.49 2.08 -18.41
C GLY A 418 5.80 3.36 -17.94
N THR A 419 4.67 3.17 -17.27
CA THR A 419 3.82 4.27 -16.78
C THR A 419 4.16 4.61 -15.33
N ASN A 420 4.26 5.90 -15.02
CA ASN A 420 4.80 6.39 -13.73
C ASN A 420 3.80 7.20 -12.89
N GLY A 421 2.54 7.30 -13.34
CA GLY A 421 1.54 8.15 -12.72
C GLY A 421 0.15 7.85 -13.25
N SER A 422 -0.85 8.31 -12.51
CA SER A 422 -2.24 7.97 -12.80
C SER A 422 -2.69 8.61 -14.11
N PRO A 423 -3.38 7.88 -14.99
CA PRO A 423 -4.01 8.47 -16.16
C PRO A 423 -5.11 9.45 -15.74
N ILE A 424 -5.23 10.55 -16.49
CA ILE A 424 -6.33 11.51 -16.37
C ILE A 424 -7.11 11.56 -17.69
N THR A 425 -8.34 12.09 -17.65
CA THR A 425 -9.10 12.37 -18.87
C THR A 425 -9.75 13.75 -18.83
N TYR A 426 -9.89 14.38 -20.01
CA TYR A 426 -10.58 15.66 -20.17
C TYR A 426 -11.17 15.81 -21.57
N MET A 427 -12.09 16.77 -21.73
CA MET A 427 -12.63 17.18 -23.02
C MET A 427 -11.92 18.42 -23.53
N HIS A 428 -11.55 18.42 -24.81
CA HIS A 428 -11.03 19.60 -25.52
C HIS A 428 -11.58 19.63 -26.94
N GLU A 429 -12.17 20.77 -27.33
CA GLU A 429 -12.76 20.98 -28.66
C GLU A 429 -13.72 19.85 -29.12
N GLY A 430 -14.52 19.33 -28.18
CA GLY A 430 -15.50 18.27 -28.45
C GLY A 430 -14.93 16.85 -28.52
N ARG A 431 -13.62 16.67 -28.24
CA ARG A 431 -12.96 15.37 -28.22
C ARG A 431 -12.44 15.03 -26.82
N GLN A 432 -12.59 13.77 -26.42
CA GLN A 432 -12.06 13.28 -25.16
C GLN A 432 -10.61 12.82 -25.32
N TYR A 433 -9.78 13.16 -24.35
CA TYR A 433 -8.37 12.77 -24.28
C TYR A 433 -8.10 12.00 -23.01
N ILE A 434 -7.21 11.02 -23.09
CA ILE A 434 -6.57 10.38 -21.94
C ILE A 434 -5.10 10.81 -21.96
N VAL A 435 -4.61 11.29 -20.83
CA VAL A 435 -3.21 11.72 -20.68
C VAL A 435 -2.57 11.00 -19.51
N LEU A 436 -1.36 10.50 -19.73
CA LEU A 436 -0.59 9.81 -18.70
C LEU A 436 0.92 9.99 -18.89
N PRO A 437 1.72 9.91 -17.81
CA PRO A 437 3.17 10.04 -17.90
C PRO A 437 3.80 8.65 -18.13
N ILE A 438 4.79 8.62 -19.03
CA ILE A 438 5.67 7.46 -19.23
C ILE A 438 7.11 7.84 -18.94
N GLY A 439 7.94 6.86 -18.58
CA GLY A 439 9.38 7.03 -18.38
C GLY A 439 10.02 5.81 -17.71
N SER A 440 11.34 5.69 -17.80
CA SER A 440 12.10 4.64 -17.11
C SER A 440 13.56 5.07 -16.91
N LEU A 441 14.41 4.23 -16.30
CA LEU A 441 15.86 4.52 -16.25
C LEU A 441 16.52 4.67 -17.63
N ARG A 442 15.90 4.14 -18.68
CA ARG A 442 16.43 4.15 -20.06
C ARG A 442 15.63 5.03 -21.01
N HIS A 443 14.54 5.65 -20.55
CA HIS A 443 13.65 6.48 -21.37
C HIS A 443 13.28 7.77 -20.63
N PRO A 444 13.50 8.96 -21.21
CA PRO A 444 13.18 10.23 -20.55
C PRO A 444 11.68 10.33 -20.24
N GLY A 445 11.33 10.99 -19.14
CA GLY A 445 9.93 11.20 -18.77
C GLY A 445 9.21 12.09 -19.77
N GLU A 446 8.04 11.66 -20.24
CA GLU A 446 7.17 12.42 -21.14
C GLU A 446 5.69 12.15 -20.89
N TRP A 447 4.82 13.04 -21.39
CA TRP A 447 3.37 12.87 -21.35
C TRP A 447 2.87 12.31 -22.69
N VAL A 448 2.08 11.25 -22.63
CA VAL A 448 1.37 10.72 -23.80
C VAL A 448 -0.09 11.15 -23.73
N ALA A 449 -0.62 11.65 -24.85
CA ALA A 449 -2.03 11.98 -25.00
C ALA A 449 -2.70 11.08 -26.05
N LEU A 450 -3.71 10.32 -25.65
CA LEU A 450 -4.52 9.47 -26.50
C LEU A 450 -5.85 10.16 -26.75
N ALA A 451 -6.18 10.42 -28.01
CA ALA A 451 -7.45 11.02 -28.38
C ALA A 451 -8.47 9.90 -28.64
N LEU A 452 -9.56 9.87 -27.87
CA LEU A 452 -10.61 8.88 -28.06
C LEU A 452 -11.39 9.15 -29.38
N PRO A 453 -11.99 8.11 -29.99
CA PRO A 453 -12.70 8.21 -31.27
C PRO A 453 -13.82 9.24 -31.30
#